data_AF-A0A653TTV6-F1
#
_entry.id   AF-A0A653TTV6-F1
#
_cell.length_a   1.000
_cell.length_b   1.000
_cell.length_c   1.000
_cell.angle_alpha   90.00
_cell.angle_beta   90.00
_cell.angle_gamma   90.00
#
_symmetry.space_group_name_H-M   'P 1'
#
loop_
_entity.id
_entity.type
_entity.pdbx_description
1 polymer ?
#
loop_
_entity_poly.entity_id
_entity_poly.type
_entity_poly.pdbx_seq_one_letter_code
_entity_poly.pdbx_strand_id
1 'polypeptide(L)'
;MHMFPTFPLGVAAVMFSVSAAAQINCSAGAPGVNPVPIQVGNAPIANSRINPQLNQRHIFCGEINAGGNAVGYHSRPNGHDALLGTRPGSPVAAQITAGQRFIVPPGNNHPAPYRYVGNGVRVFNVATNAWVLKAGPSTFYPDSCSQQEVVASIRYAYMHPYSAAPAGPNNPFSGPSAPSLDAPGYCTGAGGQPFTVGGYLNLIGGQWVVNSAYPIAMF
;
A
#
# COMPACT_ATOMS: atom_id res chain seq x y z
N MET A 1 65.60 26.29 16.35
CA MET A 1 65.04 25.60 15.16
C MET A 1 64.11 24.50 15.65
N HIS A 2 62.82 24.79 15.80
CA HIS A 2 61.80 23.79 16.11
C HIS A 2 60.64 23.96 15.14
N MET A 3 60.56 23.02 14.18
CA MET A 3 59.44 22.86 13.25
C MET A 3 58.36 22.01 13.93
N PHE A 4 57.15 22.56 14.04
CA PHE A 4 55.94 21.79 14.31
C PHE A 4 55.31 21.39 12.97
N PRO A 5 54.93 20.12 12.76
CA PRO A 5 54.15 19.73 11.59
C PRO A 5 52.66 20.00 11.84
N THR A 6 52.04 20.76 10.95
CA THR A 6 50.60 20.93 10.82
C THR A 6 49.97 19.69 10.19
N PHE A 7 49.06 19.02 10.89
CA PHE A 7 48.18 18.00 10.32
C PHE A 7 46.92 18.65 9.73
N PRO A 8 46.52 18.34 8.48
CA PRO A 8 45.22 18.76 7.98
C PRO A 8 44.16 17.77 8.48
N LEU A 9 43.24 18.25 9.33
CA LEU A 9 42.00 17.55 9.65
C LEU A 9 41.08 17.61 8.43
N GLY A 10 41.08 16.53 7.64
CA GLY A 10 40.10 16.30 6.59
C GLY A 10 38.71 16.10 7.20
N VAL A 11 37.80 17.03 6.91
CA VAL A 11 36.38 16.89 7.20
C VAL A 11 35.81 15.86 6.21
N ALA A 12 35.67 14.62 6.65
CA ALA A 12 34.90 13.62 5.93
C ALA A 12 33.40 13.95 6.09
N ALA A 13 32.85 14.67 5.10
CA ALA A 13 31.41 14.82 4.97
C ALA A 13 30.83 13.45 4.59
N VAL A 14 30.30 12.73 5.57
CA VAL A 14 29.49 11.53 5.34
C VAL A 14 28.21 12.01 4.65
N MET A 15 28.17 11.88 3.32
CA MET A 15 26.94 12.02 2.57
C MET A 15 26.01 10.88 2.96
N PHE A 16 25.15 11.12 3.94
CA PHE A 16 23.96 10.32 4.15
C PHE A 16 23.07 10.52 2.92
N SER A 17 23.23 9.65 1.92
CA SER A 17 22.22 9.45 0.90
C SER A 17 20.99 8.88 1.59
N VAL A 18 20.12 9.77 2.07
CA VAL A 18 18.71 9.45 2.29
C VAL A 18 18.20 9.00 0.93
N SER A 19 18.14 7.69 0.73
CA SER A 19 17.37 7.09 -0.36
C SER A 19 15.95 7.60 -0.15
N ALA A 20 15.56 8.65 -0.88
CA ALA A 20 14.18 9.07 -0.96
C ALA A 20 13.39 7.82 -1.31
N ALA A 21 12.55 7.35 -0.39
CA ALA A 21 11.73 6.16 -0.63
C ALA A 21 11.04 6.37 -1.98
N ALA A 22 11.34 5.51 -2.95
CA ALA A 22 10.94 5.74 -4.33
C ALA A 22 9.42 5.91 -4.36
N GLN A 23 8.98 7.13 -4.66
CA GLN A 23 7.57 7.46 -4.65
C GLN A 23 6.84 6.61 -5.68
N ILE A 24 5.69 6.04 -5.30
CA ILE A 24 4.94 5.15 -6.19
C ILE A 24 4.50 5.93 -7.42
N ASN A 25 4.86 5.43 -8.59
CA ASN A 25 4.42 5.96 -9.87
C ASN A 25 3.17 5.22 -10.35
N CYS A 26 2.06 5.95 -10.43
CA CYS A 26 0.75 5.53 -10.88
C CYS A 26 0.47 5.90 -12.34
N SER A 27 1.46 6.35 -13.13
CA SER A 27 1.28 6.46 -14.58
C SER A 27 0.89 5.11 -15.20
N ALA A 28 0.20 5.16 -16.34
CA ALA A 28 -0.18 3.95 -17.05
C ALA A 28 1.06 3.08 -17.38
N GLY A 29 0.97 1.77 -17.10
CA GLY A 29 2.07 0.82 -17.35
C GLY A 29 3.27 0.91 -16.39
N ALA A 30 3.22 1.75 -15.35
CA ALA A 30 4.31 1.86 -14.40
C ALA A 30 4.52 0.53 -13.63
N PRO A 31 5.77 0.00 -13.57
CA PRO A 31 6.03 -1.34 -13.06
C PRO A 31 5.67 -1.52 -11.59
N GLY A 32 5.80 -0.45 -10.79
CA GLY A 32 5.48 -0.45 -9.37
C GLY A 32 3.99 -0.71 -9.06
N VAL A 33 3.09 -0.61 -10.03
CA VAL A 33 1.64 -0.81 -9.81
C VAL A 33 1.03 -1.81 -10.79
N ASN A 34 1.89 -2.56 -11.51
CA ASN A 34 1.44 -3.68 -12.33
C ASN A 34 0.83 -4.78 -11.44
N PRO A 35 -0.18 -5.52 -11.92
CA PRO A 35 -0.67 -6.67 -11.20
C PRO A 35 0.46 -7.68 -10.92
N VAL A 36 0.47 -8.23 -9.71
CA VAL A 36 1.45 -9.24 -9.28
C VAL A 36 0.72 -10.46 -8.73
N PRO A 37 1.23 -11.69 -8.94
CA PRO A 37 0.56 -12.88 -8.41
C PRO A 37 0.56 -12.88 -6.88
N ILE A 38 -0.48 -13.48 -6.29
CA ILE A 38 -0.54 -13.68 -4.83
C ILE A 38 0.53 -14.69 -4.39
N GLN A 39 0.64 -15.82 -5.08
CA GLN A 39 1.67 -16.80 -4.79
C GLN A 39 2.95 -16.46 -5.56
N VAL A 40 4.09 -16.59 -4.88
CA VAL A 40 5.41 -16.42 -5.47
C VAL A 40 6.10 -17.77 -5.45
N GLY A 41 6.69 -18.16 -6.58
CA GLY A 41 7.44 -19.40 -6.71
C GLY A 41 8.57 -19.25 -7.71
N ASN A 42 9.41 -20.28 -7.80
CA ASN A 42 10.57 -20.29 -8.70
C ASN A 42 10.19 -20.39 -10.19
N ALA A 43 8.93 -20.73 -10.48
CA ALA A 43 8.36 -20.77 -11.81
C ALA A 43 7.05 -19.97 -11.85
N PRO A 44 6.63 -19.47 -13.02
CA PRO A 44 5.34 -18.79 -13.17
C PRO A 44 4.19 -19.70 -12.73
N ILE A 45 3.41 -19.24 -11.75
CA ILE A 45 2.21 -19.92 -11.29
C ILE A 45 1.02 -19.37 -12.09
N ALA A 46 0.24 -20.26 -12.71
CA ALA A 46 -0.91 -19.87 -13.51
C ALA A 46 -1.95 -19.09 -12.69
N ASN A 47 -2.64 -18.15 -13.34
CA ASN A 47 -3.71 -17.40 -12.70
C ASN A 47 -4.91 -18.31 -12.39
N SER A 48 -5.37 -18.26 -11.15
CA SER A 48 -6.51 -19.07 -10.68
C SER A 48 -7.11 -18.45 -9.41
N ARG A 49 -8.19 -19.03 -8.89
CA ARG A 49 -8.75 -18.62 -7.58
C ARG A 49 -7.75 -18.74 -6.44
N ILE A 50 -6.82 -19.69 -6.49
CA ILE A 50 -5.83 -19.89 -5.41
C ILE A 50 -4.54 -19.09 -5.66
N ASN A 51 -4.35 -18.60 -6.89
CA ASN A 51 -3.26 -17.70 -7.26
C ASN A 51 -3.77 -16.56 -8.16
N PRO A 52 -4.59 -15.64 -7.62
CA PRO A 52 -5.04 -14.48 -8.37
C PRO A 52 -3.91 -13.46 -8.52
N GLN A 53 -4.11 -12.47 -9.37
CA GLN A 53 -3.27 -11.27 -9.41
C GLN A 53 -3.75 -10.26 -8.37
N LEU A 54 -2.86 -9.49 -7.76
CA LEU A 54 -3.18 -8.38 -6.87
C LEU A 54 -3.25 -7.09 -7.68
N ASN A 55 -4.38 -6.38 -7.62
CA ASN A 55 -4.51 -5.06 -8.22
C ASN A 55 -3.79 -4.00 -7.37
N GLN A 56 -2.47 -3.86 -7.51
CA GLN A 56 -1.68 -2.88 -6.76
C GLN A 56 -2.14 -1.44 -7.00
N ARG A 57 -2.55 -1.10 -8.21
CA ARG A 57 -3.07 0.23 -8.55
C ARG A 57 -4.27 0.60 -7.68
N HIS A 58 -5.20 -0.33 -7.49
CA HIS A 58 -6.33 -0.12 -6.60
C HIS A 58 -5.90 0.22 -5.16
N ILE A 59 -4.85 -0.43 -4.66
CA ILE A 59 -4.38 -0.26 -3.28
C ILE A 59 -3.66 1.08 -3.09
N PHE A 60 -2.76 1.43 -4.01
CA PHE A 60 -1.82 2.56 -3.82
C PHE A 60 -2.23 3.84 -4.55
N CYS A 61 -2.92 3.72 -5.69
CA CYS A 61 -3.26 4.85 -6.55
C CYS A 61 -4.72 5.26 -6.45
N GLY A 62 -5.60 4.32 -6.10
CA GLY A 62 -7.03 4.43 -6.39
C GLY A 62 -7.31 4.32 -7.89
N GLU A 63 -8.58 4.14 -8.23
CA GLU A 63 -9.04 3.93 -9.61
C GLU A 63 -10.36 4.62 -9.88
N ILE A 64 -10.65 4.88 -11.16
CA ILE A 64 -11.97 5.24 -11.65
C ILE A 64 -12.58 3.98 -12.26
N ASN A 65 -13.68 3.48 -11.70
CA ASN A 65 -14.35 2.30 -12.22
C ASN A 65 -15.14 2.61 -13.50
N ALA A 66 -15.68 1.57 -14.15
CA ALA A 66 -16.45 1.71 -15.40
C ALA A 66 -17.71 2.60 -15.26
N GLY A 67 -18.22 2.78 -14.05
CA GLY A 67 -19.32 3.70 -13.75
C GLY A 67 -18.88 5.14 -13.47
N GLY A 68 -17.60 5.47 -13.66
CA GLY A 68 -17.04 6.79 -13.40
C GLY A 68 -16.78 7.10 -11.92
N ASN A 69 -16.93 6.13 -11.02
CA ASN A 69 -16.76 6.35 -9.59
C ASN A 69 -15.31 6.11 -9.15
N ALA A 70 -14.83 6.96 -8.25
CA ALA A 70 -13.57 6.73 -7.54
C ALA A 70 -13.68 5.53 -6.60
N VAL A 71 -12.68 4.64 -6.62
CA VAL A 71 -12.59 3.44 -5.78
C VAL A 71 -11.15 3.20 -5.31
N GLY A 72 -10.97 2.33 -4.31
CA GLY A 72 -9.66 1.95 -3.78
C GLY A 72 -8.99 3.03 -2.94
N TYR A 73 -7.67 3.10 -3.07
CA TYR A 73 -6.74 3.93 -2.32
C TYR A 73 -6.80 3.64 -0.81
N HIS A 74 -5.97 2.68 -0.40
CA HIS A 74 -5.95 2.05 0.92
C HIS A 74 -4.56 2.07 1.56
N SER A 75 -3.54 2.63 0.91
CA SER A 75 -2.20 2.70 1.48
C SER A 75 -1.49 3.94 0.98
N ARG A 76 -0.73 4.58 1.88
CA ARG A 76 0.20 5.66 1.57
C ARG A 76 1.58 5.26 2.08
N PRO A 77 2.32 4.41 1.35
CA PRO A 77 3.58 3.90 1.85
C PRO A 77 4.55 5.02 2.22
N ASN A 78 5.14 4.91 3.41
CA ASN A 78 5.99 5.94 4.03
C ASN A 78 5.30 7.31 4.20
N GLY A 79 3.97 7.33 4.32
CA GLY A 79 3.17 8.56 4.49
C GLY A 79 2.99 9.40 3.23
N HIS A 80 3.33 8.87 2.06
CA HIS A 80 3.29 9.60 0.80
C HIS A 80 2.17 9.13 -0.13
N ASP A 81 1.47 10.11 -0.71
CA ASP A 81 0.55 9.85 -1.82
C ASP A 81 1.33 9.53 -3.09
N ALA A 82 0.86 8.50 -3.81
CA ALA A 82 1.46 8.07 -5.07
C ALA A 82 1.28 9.13 -6.16
N LEU A 83 2.26 9.29 -7.06
CA LEU A 83 2.27 10.29 -8.13
C LEU A 83 1.80 9.72 -9.46
N LEU A 84 1.27 10.58 -10.31
CA LEU A 84 1.05 10.32 -11.74
C LEU A 84 2.28 10.78 -12.54
N GLY A 85 3.39 10.09 -12.33
CA GLY A 85 4.65 10.33 -13.02
C GLY A 85 5.85 10.39 -12.08
N THR A 86 7.03 10.57 -12.66
CA THR A 86 8.31 10.62 -11.95
C THR A 86 8.93 12.01 -11.92
N ARG A 87 8.27 13.02 -12.51
CA ARG A 87 8.80 14.37 -12.60
C ARG A 87 8.48 15.15 -11.33
N PRO A 88 9.36 16.07 -10.89
CA PRO A 88 9.02 17.04 -9.85
C PRO A 88 7.71 17.76 -10.20
N GLY A 89 6.79 17.83 -9.25
CA GLY A 89 5.46 18.46 -9.45
C GLY A 89 4.44 17.59 -10.18
N SER A 90 4.73 16.31 -10.48
CA SER A 90 3.70 15.37 -10.92
C SER A 90 2.51 15.37 -9.94
N PRO A 91 1.25 15.38 -10.41
CA PRO A 91 0.10 15.38 -9.53
C PRO A 91 0.00 14.04 -8.79
N VAL A 92 -0.61 14.03 -7.60
CA VAL A 92 -0.92 12.78 -6.89
C VAL A 92 -2.07 12.04 -7.57
N ALA A 93 -2.06 10.71 -7.51
CA ALA A 93 -3.11 9.86 -8.09
C ALA A 93 -4.39 9.88 -7.24
N ALA A 94 -4.24 9.94 -5.93
CA ALA A 94 -5.32 10.05 -4.97
C ALA A 94 -4.86 10.79 -3.71
N GLN A 95 -5.81 11.32 -2.94
CA GLN A 95 -5.52 12.02 -1.68
C GLN A 95 -6.71 12.01 -0.73
N ILE A 96 -6.43 12.25 0.55
CA ILE A 96 -7.41 12.44 1.63
C ILE A 96 -7.66 13.94 1.79
N THR A 97 -8.92 14.38 1.78
CA THR A 97 -9.25 15.82 1.85
C THR A 97 -10.06 16.26 3.07
N ALA A 98 -10.71 15.32 3.77
CA ALA A 98 -11.56 15.64 4.93
C ALA A 98 -11.03 15.03 6.24
N GLY A 99 -9.70 14.87 6.33
CA GLY A 99 -9.01 14.40 7.53
C GLY A 99 -9.02 12.89 7.75
N GLN A 100 -8.37 12.47 8.85
CA GLN A 100 -8.15 11.08 9.22
C GLN A 100 -8.72 10.81 10.61
N ARG A 101 -9.37 9.65 10.79
CA ARG A 101 -9.78 9.13 12.11
C ARG A 101 -8.98 7.88 12.43
N PHE A 102 -8.11 7.96 13.43
CA PHE A 102 -7.32 6.82 13.89
C PHE A 102 -8.21 5.80 14.59
N ILE A 103 -8.13 4.54 14.16
CA ILE A 103 -8.83 3.40 14.77
C ILE A 103 -8.06 2.94 16.00
N VAL A 104 -6.73 3.04 15.95
CA VAL A 104 -5.83 2.85 17.08
C VAL A 104 -5.09 4.17 17.30
N PRO A 105 -5.24 4.83 18.47
CA PRO A 105 -4.54 6.08 18.77
C PRO A 105 -3.01 5.91 18.74
N PRO A 106 -2.24 6.95 18.37
CA PRO A 106 -0.79 6.98 18.56
C PRO A 106 -0.42 6.81 20.05
N GLY A 107 0.68 6.13 20.37
CA GLY A 107 1.12 5.90 21.76
C GLY A 107 2.60 5.50 21.86
N ASN A 108 3.12 5.33 23.09
CA ASN A 108 4.55 5.17 23.37
C ASN A 108 5.28 4.04 22.60
N ASN A 109 4.57 3.05 22.08
CA ASN A 109 5.17 1.92 21.37
C ASN A 109 5.24 2.09 19.84
N HIS A 110 4.75 3.22 19.28
CA HIS A 110 5.01 3.62 17.88
C HIS A 110 4.62 5.08 17.63
N PRO A 111 5.47 5.87 16.96
CA PRO A 111 5.27 7.31 16.80
C PRO A 111 4.24 7.72 15.73
N ALA A 112 3.69 6.78 14.95
CA ALA A 112 2.81 7.09 13.81
C ALA A 112 1.45 6.37 13.87
N PRO A 113 0.42 6.93 13.20
CA PRO A 113 -0.85 6.27 12.94
C PRO A 113 -0.74 4.82 12.45
N TYR A 114 -1.38 3.89 13.16
CA TYR A 114 -1.35 2.48 12.78
C TYR A 114 -2.37 2.12 11.71
N ARG A 115 -3.64 2.43 11.95
CA ARG A 115 -4.72 2.19 11.00
C ARG A 115 -5.72 3.31 11.16
N TYR A 116 -6.19 3.83 10.05
CA TYR A 116 -7.10 4.96 10.08
C TYR A 116 -8.11 4.90 8.96
N VAL A 117 -9.16 5.66 9.16
CA VAL A 117 -10.16 5.96 8.16
C VAL A 117 -9.79 7.31 7.54
N GLY A 118 -9.53 7.35 6.24
CA GLY A 118 -9.36 8.59 5.49
C GLY A 118 -10.71 9.04 4.93
N ASN A 119 -11.13 10.26 5.27
CA ASN A 119 -12.37 10.87 4.80
C ASN A 119 -12.13 11.77 3.59
N GLY A 120 -13.15 11.93 2.75
CA GLY A 120 -13.04 12.76 1.55
C GLY A 120 -11.95 12.27 0.60
N VAL A 121 -11.81 10.94 0.44
CA VAL A 121 -10.89 10.36 -0.53
C VAL A 121 -11.32 10.81 -1.93
N ARG A 122 -10.38 11.33 -2.72
CA ARG A 122 -10.60 11.62 -4.13
C ARG A 122 -9.50 11.00 -4.98
N VAL A 123 -9.87 10.56 -6.18
CA VAL A 123 -8.95 9.99 -7.18
C VAL A 123 -8.93 10.90 -8.39
N PHE A 124 -7.73 11.12 -8.94
CA PHE A 124 -7.56 11.95 -10.14
C PHE A 124 -7.89 11.12 -11.39
N ASN A 125 -8.90 11.56 -12.13
CA ASN A 125 -9.24 10.97 -13.42
C ASN A 125 -8.38 11.61 -14.51
N VAL A 126 -7.35 10.90 -14.96
CA VAL A 126 -6.45 11.35 -16.02
C VAL A 126 -7.15 11.53 -17.37
N ALA A 127 -8.24 10.81 -17.62
CA ALA A 127 -8.97 10.91 -18.89
C ALA A 127 -9.80 12.19 -19.00
N THR A 128 -10.32 12.69 -17.87
CA THR A 128 -11.13 13.91 -17.81
C THR A 128 -10.40 15.10 -17.19
N ASN A 129 -9.16 14.89 -16.73
CA ASN A 129 -8.36 15.89 -16.02
C ASN A 129 -9.08 16.49 -14.80
N ALA A 130 -9.83 15.66 -14.07
CA ALA A 130 -10.68 16.10 -12.96
C ALA A 130 -10.57 15.18 -11.74
N TRP A 131 -10.76 15.76 -10.56
CA TRP A 131 -10.88 15.00 -9.32
C TRP A 131 -12.27 14.37 -9.20
N VAL A 132 -12.32 13.09 -8.89
CA VAL A 132 -13.57 12.38 -8.57
C VAL A 132 -13.57 12.04 -7.09
N LEU A 133 -14.56 12.56 -6.36
CA LEU A 133 -14.75 12.24 -4.95
C LEU A 133 -15.27 10.81 -4.82
N LYS A 134 -14.65 10.02 -3.93
CA LYS A 134 -15.14 8.70 -3.54
C LYS A 134 -16.36 8.86 -2.64
N ALA A 135 -17.41 8.07 -2.90
CA ALA A 135 -18.67 8.15 -2.15
C ALA A 135 -18.52 7.82 -0.64
N GLY A 136 -17.54 6.98 -0.29
CA GLY A 136 -17.27 6.59 1.09
C GLY A 136 -15.79 6.73 1.45
N PRO A 137 -15.45 6.59 2.73
CA PRO A 137 -14.06 6.66 3.17
C PRO A 137 -13.25 5.44 2.72
N SER A 138 -11.93 5.48 2.94
CA SER A 138 -11.05 4.29 2.85
C SER A 138 -10.45 3.99 4.22
N THR A 139 -10.28 2.71 4.53
CA THR A 139 -9.40 2.28 5.62
C THR A 139 -7.98 2.12 5.07
N PHE A 140 -7.00 2.57 5.84
CA PHE A 140 -5.61 2.62 5.40
C PHE A 140 -4.69 1.71 6.21
N TYR A 141 -3.76 1.07 5.49
CA TYR A 141 -2.57 0.47 6.07
C TYR A 141 -1.76 1.54 6.83
N PRO A 142 -0.97 1.15 7.85
CA PRO A 142 -0.04 2.07 8.50
C PRO A 142 0.83 2.80 7.47
N ASP A 143 0.97 4.11 7.65
CA ASP A 143 1.82 4.92 6.79
C ASP A 143 3.30 4.53 6.90
N SER A 144 3.72 3.91 8.01
CA SER A 144 5.08 3.39 8.19
C SER A 144 5.38 2.16 7.34
N CYS A 145 4.37 1.47 6.81
CA CYS A 145 4.59 0.31 5.96
C CYS A 145 5.06 0.74 4.57
N SER A 146 6.11 0.10 4.09
CA SER A 146 6.53 0.16 2.70
C SER A 146 5.51 -0.53 1.77
N GLN A 147 5.61 -0.22 0.48
CA GLN A 147 4.78 -0.88 -0.53
C GLN A 147 4.95 -2.40 -0.51
N GLN A 148 6.19 -2.87 -0.31
CA GLN A 148 6.54 -4.28 -0.31
C GLN A 148 5.91 -5.01 0.89
N GLU A 149 5.95 -4.41 2.08
CA GLU A 149 5.32 -4.95 3.29
C GLU A 149 3.79 -5.03 3.14
N VAL A 150 3.16 -4.03 2.53
CA VAL A 150 1.71 -4.06 2.25
C VAL A 150 1.37 -5.20 1.29
N VAL A 151 2.13 -5.36 0.20
CA VAL A 151 1.93 -6.46 -0.76
C VAL A 151 2.14 -7.82 -0.08
N ALA A 152 3.20 -7.97 0.72
CA ALA A 152 3.48 -9.20 1.46
C ALA A 152 2.33 -9.55 2.44
N SER A 153 1.80 -8.56 3.15
CA SER A 153 0.66 -8.73 4.06
C SER A 153 -0.63 -9.14 3.35
N ILE A 154 -0.93 -8.56 2.18
CA ILE A 154 -2.11 -8.94 1.39
C ILE A 154 -1.98 -10.39 0.92
N ARG A 155 -0.79 -10.78 0.43
CA ARG A 155 -0.51 -12.17 0.04
C ARG A 155 -0.73 -13.12 1.20
N TYR A 156 -0.17 -12.79 2.37
CA TYR A 156 -0.28 -13.61 3.56
C TYR A 156 -1.75 -13.79 3.98
N ALA A 157 -2.51 -12.70 4.07
CA ALA A 157 -3.92 -12.72 4.44
C ALA A 157 -4.78 -13.55 3.47
N TYR A 158 -4.50 -13.47 2.17
CA TYR A 158 -5.21 -14.26 1.16
C TYR A 158 -4.90 -15.75 1.25
N MET A 159 -3.64 -16.10 1.55
CA MET A 159 -3.17 -17.48 1.65
C MET A 159 -3.50 -18.15 2.99
N HIS A 160 -3.74 -17.36 4.04
CA HIS A 160 -4.09 -17.83 5.37
C HIS A 160 -5.41 -17.20 5.85
N PRO A 161 -6.51 -17.36 5.08
CA PRO A 161 -7.76 -16.72 5.43
C PRO A 161 -8.36 -17.35 6.69
N TYR A 162 -9.05 -16.55 7.50
CA TYR A 162 -9.75 -17.02 8.70
C TYR A 162 -10.92 -17.95 8.37
N SER A 163 -11.40 -17.91 7.13
CA SER A 163 -12.46 -18.77 6.58
C SER A 163 -11.97 -19.41 5.28
N ALA A 164 -12.73 -20.37 4.74
CA ALA A 164 -12.42 -20.94 3.43
C ALA A 164 -12.17 -19.84 2.37
N ALA A 165 -11.19 -20.08 1.50
CA ALA A 165 -10.83 -19.15 0.44
C ALA A 165 -12.04 -18.83 -0.47
N PRO A 166 -12.07 -17.65 -1.11
CA PRO A 166 -13.20 -17.23 -1.94
C PRO A 166 -13.53 -18.25 -3.03
N ALA A 167 -14.75 -18.81 -2.98
CA ALA A 167 -15.20 -19.82 -3.94
C ALA A 167 -15.57 -19.26 -5.33
N GLY A 168 -15.68 -17.94 -5.51
CA GLY A 168 -16.21 -17.33 -6.73
C GLY A 168 -15.93 -15.84 -6.84
N PRO A 169 -16.37 -15.19 -7.93
CA PRO A 169 -16.19 -13.76 -8.12
C PRO A 169 -17.05 -12.97 -7.12
N ASN A 170 -16.54 -11.80 -6.72
CA ASN A 170 -17.12 -10.91 -5.71
C ASN A 170 -17.20 -11.52 -4.29
N ASN A 171 -16.53 -12.64 -4.04
CA ASN A 171 -16.49 -13.24 -2.71
C ASN A 171 -15.43 -12.56 -1.84
N PRO A 172 -15.75 -12.26 -0.57
CA PRO A 172 -14.80 -11.64 0.34
C PRO A 172 -13.77 -12.65 0.86
N PHE A 173 -12.62 -12.14 1.27
CA PHE A 173 -11.68 -12.86 2.13
C PHE A 173 -11.30 -11.98 3.31
N SER A 174 -10.80 -12.62 4.38
CA SER A 174 -10.07 -11.92 5.43
C SER A 174 -9.05 -12.85 6.06
N GLY A 175 -7.93 -12.29 6.48
CA GLY A 175 -6.83 -13.01 7.12
C GLY A 175 -5.89 -12.06 7.87
N PRO A 176 -4.90 -12.61 8.59
CA PRO A 176 -3.92 -11.81 9.30
C PRO A 176 -2.94 -11.13 8.33
N SER A 177 -2.43 -9.96 8.70
CA SER A 177 -1.43 -9.21 7.92
C SER A 177 -0.02 -9.81 8.00
N ALA A 178 0.23 -10.70 8.95
CA ALA A 178 1.54 -11.26 9.25
C ALA A 178 1.41 -12.62 9.97
N PRO A 179 2.43 -13.50 9.89
CA PRO A 179 2.42 -14.81 10.55
C PRO A 179 2.59 -14.77 12.06
N SER A 180 3.19 -13.70 12.59
CA SER A 180 3.54 -13.58 14.01
C SER A 180 3.69 -12.12 14.41
N LEU A 181 3.84 -11.90 15.71
CA LEU A 181 4.32 -10.64 16.28
C LEU A 181 5.66 -10.24 15.63
N ASP A 182 5.81 -8.95 15.31
CA ASP A 182 7.04 -8.36 14.78
C ASP A 182 7.61 -9.06 13.53
N ALA A 183 6.77 -9.74 12.73
CA ALA A 183 7.24 -10.49 11.59
C ALA A 183 7.91 -9.56 10.55
N PRO A 184 9.23 -9.72 10.28
CA PRO A 184 9.95 -8.83 9.38
C PRO A 184 9.43 -8.96 7.94
N GLY A 185 9.35 -7.83 7.24
CA GLY A 185 8.89 -7.79 5.85
C GLY A 185 7.37 -7.83 5.67
N TYR A 186 6.61 -7.76 6.76
CA TYR A 186 5.15 -7.62 6.75
C TYR A 186 4.72 -6.30 7.37
N CYS A 187 3.58 -5.79 6.91
CA CYS A 187 2.94 -4.64 7.50
C CYS A 187 2.22 -5.06 8.79
N THR A 188 2.77 -4.66 9.93
CA THR A 188 2.24 -4.94 11.26
C THR A 188 1.66 -3.68 11.92
N GLY A 189 0.82 -3.91 12.94
CA GLY A 189 0.16 -2.85 13.70
C GLY A 189 0.90 -2.50 14.98
N ALA A 190 0.14 -2.08 16.00
CA ALA A 190 0.69 -1.63 17.28
C ALA A 190 1.50 -2.69 18.01
N GLY A 191 2.72 -2.33 18.41
CA GLY A 191 3.67 -3.24 19.03
C GLY A 191 3.95 -4.48 18.18
N GLY A 192 3.96 -4.33 16.84
CA GLY A 192 4.24 -5.43 15.92
C GLY A 192 3.10 -6.41 15.68
N GLN A 193 1.92 -6.16 16.25
CA GLN A 193 0.81 -7.13 16.21
C GLN A 193 0.25 -7.27 14.78
N PRO A 194 0.00 -8.51 14.30
CA PRO A 194 -0.78 -8.72 13.09
C PRO A 194 -2.17 -8.09 13.22
N PHE A 195 -2.69 -7.56 12.13
CA PHE A 195 -4.08 -7.10 12.06
C PHE A 195 -4.83 -7.77 10.92
N THR A 196 -6.16 -7.67 10.93
CA THR A 196 -6.96 -8.25 9.87
C THR A 196 -6.91 -7.42 8.59
N VAL A 197 -6.50 -8.05 7.50
CA VAL A 197 -6.69 -7.57 6.13
C VAL A 197 -7.93 -8.26 5.57
N GLY A 198 -8.83 -7.48 4.99
CA GLY A 198 -9.99 -7.96 4.24
C GLY A 198 -9.90 -7.54 2.79
N GLY A 199 -10.71 -8.15 1.93
CA GLY A 199 -10.75 -7.76 0.52
C GLY A 199 -11.71 -8.61 -0.30
N TYR A 200 -11.66 -8.46 -1.62
CA TYR A 200 -12.53 -9.16 -2.57
C TYR A 200 -11.72 -9.81 -3.69
N LEU A 201 -12.10 -11.06 -4.00
CA LEU A 201 -11.68 -11.74 -5.22
C LEU A 201 -12.69 -11.45 -6.33
N ASN A 202 -12.22 -11.02 -7.50
CA ASN A 202 -13.06 -10.73 -8.66
C ASN A 202 -12.53 -11.49 -9.89
N LEU A 203 -13.41 -11.66 -10.88
CA LEU A 203 -13.03 -12.11 -12.21
C LEU A 203 -13.11 -10.90 -13.16
N ILE A 204 -11.96 -10.38 -13.59
CA ILE A 204 -11.84 -9.16 -14.38
C ILE A 204 -11.09 -9.49 -15.66
N GLY A 205 -11.72 -9.26 -16.83
CA GLY A 205 -11.10 -9.58 -18.12
C GLY A 205 -10.70 -11.04 -18.28
N GLY A 206 -11.43 -11.97 -17.63
CA GLY A 206 -11.11 -13.40 -17.61
C GLY A 206 -9.99 -13.80 -16.64
N GLN A 207 -9.45 -12.87 -15.85
CA GLN A 207 -8.41 -13.12 -14.85
C GLN A 207 -8.96 -13.02 -13.43
N TRP A 208 -8.53 -13.93 -12.56
CA TRP A 208 -8.77 -13.84 -11.12
C TRP A 208 -7.89 -12.75 -10.52
N VAL A 209 -8.52 -11.80 -9.84
CA VAL A 209 -7.87 -10.62 -9.29
C VAL A 209 -8.34 -10.38 -7.86
N VAL A 210 -7.41 -10.28 -6.91
CA VAL A 210 -7.67 -9.59 -5.63
C VAL A 210 -7.74 -8.11 -5.97
N ASN A 211 -8.96 -7.64 -6.23
CA ASN A 211 -9.17 -6.29 -6.76
C ASN A 211 -9.09 -5.24 -5.67
N SER A 212 -9.51 -5.60 -4.45
CA SER A 212 -9.41 -4.74 -3.29
C SER A 212 -8.86 -5.52 -2.11
N ALA A 213 -8.01 -4.87 -1.31
CA ALA A 213 -7.52 -5.38 -0.04
C ALA A 213 -7.18 -4.22 0.89
N TYR A 214 -7.65 -4.27 2.12
CA TYR A 214 -7.55 -3.15 3.05
C TYR A 214 -7.57 -3.65 4.50
N PRO A 215 -7.02 -2.88 5.45
CA PRO A 215 -7.16 -3.23 6.86
C PRO A 215 -8.61 -3.10 7.27
N ILE A 216 -9.15 -4.13 7.91
CA ILE A 216 -10.48 -4.05 8.49
C ILE A 216 -10.43 -3.13 9.71
N ALA A 217 -11.19 -2.04 9.63
CA ALA A 217 -11.58 -1.27 10.81
C ALA A 217 -12.68 -2.08 11.50
N MET A 218 -12.39 -2.81 12.57
CA MET A 218 -13.50 -3.29 13.41
C MET A 218 -14.20 -2.04 13.95
N PHE A 219 -15.50 -1.93 13.70
CA PHE A 219 -16.38 -0.89 14.21
C PHE A 219 -17.07 -1.37 15.49
#